data_AF-A0A2E0FGQ6-F1
#
_entry.id   AF-A0A2E0FGQ6-F1
#
_cell.length_a   1.000
_cell.length_b   1.000
_cell.length_c   1.000
_cell.angle_alpha   90.00
_cell.angle_beta   90.00
_cell.angle_gamma   90.00
#
_symmetry.space_group_name_H-M   'P 1'
#
loop_
_entity.id
_entity.type
_entity.pdbx_description
1 polymer ?
#
loop_
_entity_poly.entity_id
_entity_poly.type
_entity_poly.pdbx_seq_one_letter_code
_entity_poly.pdbx_strand_id
1 'polypeptide(L)'
;MRNILIIAFLLSSISSEAQNIFKNFFKYSTVYTSAMAASPMEAQTEYYVTQGGQLNDITIQNPYDYRTTLGIRRVARYDYEPRQNRFYDGHNQSTTALSATVGAVNGWEYLAQYDRGRQQGNEYINQRYFLRYLGKHWMMKGEFYNQGLVNLNYTQVDTRLRLHFGEVDFSIGVAGRQHKAYGFNPIDDYLSRNPWWELAFRYDYEDHYYGIDYDNDNEVDNFDWYWTDPNGDKVADTDEDFRRYIYGDIVNDFNKTSLDSIGGLGSISAIAGIDYYHYSEDFWIHGWANILPWHMHIIGDHEFSYENFADELESTNHFIAGQWIDYTVGAVIGYKLGIHWGVFVEGEYMKYWDRNVYLVNAGINYQFR
;
A
#
# COMPACT_ATOMS: atom_id res chain seq x y z
N MET A 1 24.85 -47.03 15.96
CA MET A 1 23.53 -47.33 16.59
C MET A 1 23.24 -46.43 17.80
N ARG A 2 24.13 -46.34 18.80
CA ARG A 2 23.95 -45.45 19.97
C ARG A 2 23.72 -43.97 19.63
N ASN A 3 24.44 -43.42 18.64
CA ASN A 3 24.26 -42.02 18.22
C ASN A 3 22.95 -41.76 17.45
N ILE A 4 22.40 -42.77 16.75
CA ILE A 4 21.14 -42.67 16.02
C ILE A 4 19.94 -42.67 16.98
N LEU A 5 20.01 -43.47 18.05
CA LEU A 5 19.01 -43.50 19.11
C LEU A 5 18.97 -42.18 19.89
N ILE A 6 20.13 -41.55 20.16
CA ILE A 6 20.20 -40.24 20.82
C ILE A 6 19.61 -39.14 19.93
N ILE A 7 19.90 -39.16 18.63
CA ILE A 7 19.33 -38.22 17.66
C ILE A 7 17.81 -38.41 17.52
N ALA A 8 17.33 -39.66 17.45
CA ALA A 8 15.90 -39.96 17.41
C ALA A 8 15.18 -39.54 18.71
N PHE A 9 15.82 -39.72 19.87
CA PHE A 9 15.28 -39.31 21.17
C PHE A 9 15.27 -37.79 21.36
N LEU A 10 16.29 -37.08 20.86
CA LEU A 10 16.34 -35.61 20.78
C LEU A 10 15.28 -35.07 19.81
N LEU A 11 15.12 -35.66 18.63
CA LEU A 11 14.08 -35.28 17.67
C LEU A 11 12.66 -35.54 18.23
N SER A 12 12.45 -36.62 18.98
CA SER A 12 11.16 -36.89 19.63
C SER A 12 10.86 -35.96 20.80
N SER A 13 11.86 -35.55 21.59
CA SER A 13 11.67 -34.61 22.70
C SER A 13 11.46 -33.17 22.22
N ILE A 14 12.16 -32.75 21.14
CA ILE A 14 11.87 -31.51 20.43
C ILE A 14 10.45 -31.57 19.84
N SER A 15 9.99 -32.71 19.34
CA SER A 15 8.63 -32.82 18.77
C SER A 15 7.51 -32.64 19.82
N SER A 16 7.69 -33.12 21.06
CA SER A 16 6.69 -32.95 22.12
C SER A 16 6.62 -31.52 22.67
N GLU A 17 7.78 -30.87 22.86
CA GLU A 17 7.82 -29.48 23.30
C GLU A 17 7.42 -28.51 22.18
N ALA A 18 7.84 -28.76 20.94
CA ALA A 18 7.43 -27.98 19.78
C ALA A 18 5.92 -28.09 19.54
N GLN A 19 5.30 -29.25 19.76
CA GLN A 19 3.84 -29.37 19.70
C GLN A 19 3.14 -28.50 20.75
N ASN A 20 3.67 -28.42 21.97
CA ASN A 20 3.09 -27.57 23.01
C ASN A 20 3.31 -26.07 22.73
N ILE A 21 4.50 -25.69 22.26
CA ILE A 21 4.81 -24.31 21.84
C ILE A 21 3.90 -23.90 20.69
N PHE A 22 3.78 -24.75 19.66
CA PHE A 22 2.92 -24.50 18.50
C PHE A 22 1.44 -24.36 18.92
N LYS A 23 0.92 -25.30 19.73
CA LYS A 23 -0.45 -25.22 20.25
C LYS A 23 -0.70 -23.94 21.05
N ASN A 24 0.26 -23.51 21.88
CA ASN A 24 0.13 -22.30 22.69
C ASN A 24 0.26 -21.02 21.88
N PHE A 25 1.11 -21.01 20.85
CA PHE A 25 1.27 -19.89 19.93
C PHE A 25 0.01 -19.67 19.08
N PHE A 26 -0.57 -20.74 18.54
CA PHE A 26 -1.79 -20.66 17.74
C PHE A 26 -3.09 -20.67 18.56
N LYS A 27 -3.01 -20.75 19.90
CA LYS A 27 -4.19 -20.65 20.77
C LYS A 27 -4.91 -19.31 20.54
N TYR A 28 -6.23 -19.38 20.38
CA TYR A 28 -7.10 -18.24 20.06
C TYR A 28 -6.93 -17.64 18.65
N SER A 29 -6.22 -18.32 17.75
CA SER A 29 -6.18 -17.91 16.35
C SER A 29 -7.53 -18.13 15.67
N THR A 30 -7.85 -17.24 14.74
CA THR A 30 -8.93 -17.44 13.79
C THR A 30 -8.33 -17.51 12.38
N VAL A 31 -8.55 -18.62 11.68
CA VAL A 31 -8.33 -18.73 10.24
C VAL A 31 -9.64 -18.40 9.55
N TYR A 32 -9.59 -17.57 8.51
CA TYR A 32 -10.77 -17.11 7.79
C TYR A 32 -10.49 -16.95 6.30
N THR A 33 -11.56 -17.06 5.52
CA THR A 33 -11.59 -16.69 4.12
C THR A 33 -12.94 -16.09 3.79
N SER A 34 -12.98 -15.21 2.80
CA SER A 34 -14.22 -14.59 2.33
C SER A 34 -14.07 -14.22 0.85
N ALA A 35 -15.21 -14.11 0.17
CA ALA A 35 -15.29 -13.61 -1.20
C ALA A 35 -16.53 -12.72 -1.33
N MET A 36 -16.39 -11.60 -2.03
CA MET A 36 -17.47 -10.71 -2.40
C MET A 36 -17.37 -10.33 -3.88
N ALA A 37 -18.52 -10.10 -4.51
CA ALA A 37 -18.65 -9.50 -5.82
C ALA A 37 -19.74 -8.42 -5.74
N ALA A 38 -19.52 -7.30 -6.41
CA ALA A 38 -20.42 -6.16 -6.44
C ALA A 38 -20.63 -5.69 -7.89
N SER A 39 -21.79 -5.09 -8.15
CA SER A 39 -22.07 -4.48 -9.46
C SER A 39 -21.00 -3.45 -9.81
N PRO A 40 -20.60 -3.35 -11.09
CA PRO A 40 -19.70 -2.30 -11.53
C PRO A 40 -20.34 -0.92 -11.39
N MET A 41 -19.51 0.11 -11.29
CA MET A 41 -19.95 1.48 -11.44
C MET A 41 -20.43 1.72 -12.87
N GLU A 42 -21.54 2.44 -13.03
CA GLU A 42 -22.06 2.83 -14.34
C GLU A 42 -20.98 3.59 -15.13
N ALA A 43 -20.71 3.13 -16.35
CA ALA A 43 -19.73 3.76 -17.22
C ALA A 43 -20.29 5.07 -17.79
N GLN A 44 -19.47 6.12 -17.79
CA GLN A 44 -19.83 7.37 -18.45
C GLN A 44 -19.84 7.15 -19.95
N THR A 45 -20.94 7.49 -20.62
CA THR A 45 -21.05 7.30 -22.06
C THR A 45 -20.14 8.24 -22.82
N GLU A 46 -19.29 7.69 -23.67
CA GLU A 46 -18.36 8.43 -24.52
C GLU A 46 -18.61 8.10 -25.99
N TYR A 47 -18.63 9.14 -26.81
CA TYR A 47 -18.87 9.02 -28.24
C TYR A 47 -17.72 9.62 -29.03
N TYR A 48 -17.40 8.97 -30.15
CA TYR A 48 -16.44 9.45 -31.13
C TYR A 48 -17.13 9.61 -32.48
N VAL A 49 -16.84 10.70 -33.20
CA VAL A 49 -17.37 10.94 -34.54
C VAL A 49 -16.25 10.75 -35.55
N THR A 50 -16.42 9.82 -36.49
CA THR A 50 -15.45 9.59 -37.56
C THR A 50 -15.45 10.75 -38.56
N GLN A 51 -14.38 10.87 -39.36
CA GLN A 51 -14.31 11.85 -40.46
C GLN A 51 -15.46 11.72 -41.47
N GLY A 52 -16.03 10.50 -41.61
CA GLY A 52 -17.22 10.22 -42.41
C GLY A 52 -18.56 10.60 -41.75
N GLY A 53 -18.54 11.20 -40.55
CA GLY A 53 -19.73 11.63 -39.81
C GLY A 53 -20.46 10.51 -39.06
N GLN A 54 -19.85 9.34 -38.90
CA GLN A 54 -20.45 8.22 -38.16
C GLN A 54 -20.20 8.40 -36.67
N LEU A 55 -21.26 8.31 -35.87
CA LEU A 55 -21.18 8.31 -34.41
C LEU A 55 -20.89 6.89 -33.92
N ASN A 56 -19.76 6.70 -33.25
CA ASN A 56 -19.37 5.46 -32.60
C ASN A 56 -19.47 5.64 -31.09
N ASP A 57 -20.11 4.68 -30.42
CA ASP A 57 -20.05 4.55 -28.96
C ASP A 57 -18.71 3.88 -28.60
N ILE A 58 -17.85 4.61 -27.90
CA ILE A 58 -16.52 4.17 -27.45
C ILE A 58 -16.48 3.99 -25.93
N THR A 59 -17.65 3.90 -25.29
CA THR A 59 -17.77 3.77 -23.84
C THR A 59 -17.04 2.54 -23.31
N ILE A 60 -16.07 2.75 -22.43
CA ILE A 60 -15.35 1.68 -21.74
C ILE A 60 -16.22 1.17 -20.59
N GLN A 61 -16.73 -0.05 -20.72
CA GLN A 61 -17.56 -0.68 -19.69
C GLN A 61 -16.70 -1.17 -18.51
N ASN A 62 -17.04 -0.72 -17.30
CA ASN A 62 -16.37 -1.18 -16.10
C ASN A 62 -16.73 -2.64 -15.81
N PRO A 63 -15.75 -3.53 -15.58
CA PRO A 63 -16.03 -4.89 -15.13
C PRO A 63 -16.47 -4.88 -13.66
N TYR A 64 -17.16 -5.94 -13.22
CA TYR A 64 -17.61 -6.06 -11.83
C TYR A 64 -16.44 -5.98 -10.83
N ASP A 65 -16.73 -5.40 -9.67
CA ASP A 65 -15.80 -5.32 -8.55
C ASP A 65 -15.87 -6.61 -7.74
N TYR A 66 -14.72 -7.08 -7.27
CA TYR A 66 -14.65 -8.27 -6.45
C TYR A 66 -13.52 -8.16 -5.43
N ARG A 67 -13.62 -8.96 -4.37
CA ARG A 67 -12.54 -9.11 -3.40
C ARG A 67 -12.60 -10.49 -2.80
N THR A 68 -11.45 -11.15 -2.76
CA THR A 68 -11.27 -12.44 -2.09
C THR A 68 -10.17 -12.27 -1.05
N THR A 69 -10.45 -12.75 0.16
CA THR A 69 -9.55 -12.64 1.31
C THR A 69 -9.23 -14.02 1.86
N LEU A 70 -7.97 -14.20 2.24
CA LEU A 70 -7.48 -15.31 3.02
C LEU A 70 -6.67 -14.75 4.19
N GLY A 71 -6.92 -15.22 5.41
CA GLY A 71 -6.11 -14.79 6.53
C GLY A 71 -6.15 -15.67 7.77
N ILE A 72 -5.19 -15.40 8.65
CA ILE A 72 -5.11 -15.91 10.01
C ILE A 72 -4.76 -14.76 10.95
N ARG A 73 -5.45 -14.68 12.09
CA ARG A 73 -5.15 -13.66 13.10
C ARG A 73 -5.21 -14.18 14.52
N ARG A 74 -4.37 -13.61 15.38
CA ARG A 74 -4.46 -13.62 16.83
C ARG A 74 -4.16 -12.21 17.30
N VAL A 75 -5.20 -11.40 17.43
CA VAL A 75 -5.11 -9.99 17.84
C VAL A 75 -6.27 -9.71 18.78
N ALA A 76 -5.96 -9.24 19.98
CA ALA A 76 -6.95 -8.86 20.98
C ALA A 76 -7.68 -7.58 20.55
N ARG A 77 -8.92 -7.45 21.02
CA ARG A 77 -9.74 -6.27 20.81
C ARG A 77 -9.65 -5.38 22.05
N TYR A 78 -9.76 -4.08 21.86
CA TYR A 78 -9.95 -3.14 22.96
C TYR A 78 -11.38 -3.23 23.49
N ASP A 79 -11.62 -2.72 24.71
CA ASP A 79 -12.91 -2.84 25.38
C ASP A 79 -14.05 -2.10 24.63
N TYR A 80 -13.71 -1.03 23.90
CA TYR A 80 -14.66 -0.31 23.07
C TYR A 80 -14.96 -0.96 21.73
N GLU A 81 -14.23 -2.00 21.31
CA GLU A 81 -14.44 -2.64 20.00
C GLU A 81 -15.52 -3.73 20.11
N PRO A 82 -16.76 -3.49 19.62
CA PRO A 82 -17.76 -4.53 19.62
C PRO A 82 -17.39 -5.64 18.64
N ARG A 83 -17.88 -6.86 18.89
CA ARG A 83 -17.87 -7.90 17.87
C ARG A 83 -18.87 -7.53 16.77
N GLN A 84 -18.39 -6.89 15.70
CA GLN A 84 -19.25 -6.44 14.60
C GLN A 84 -19.97 -7.59 13.90
N ASN A 85 -19.23 -8.65 13.53
CA ASN A 85 -19.77 -9.79 12.78
C ASN A 85 -19.63 -11.14 13.52
N ARG A 86 -20.54 -12.06 13.19
CA ARG A 86 -20.46 -13.46 13.65
C ARG A 86 -19.22 -14.16 13.08
N PHE A 87 -18.91 -13.88 11.82
CA PHE A 87 -17.76 -14.41 11.10
C PHE A 87 -16.68 -13.34 10.91
N TYR A 88 -15.41 -13.77 10.89
CA TYR A 88 -14.31 -12.92 10.48
C TYR A 88 -14.24 -12.95 8.95
N ASP A 89 -14.40 -11.79 8.31
CA ASP A 89 -14.37 -11.64 6.85
C ASP A 89 -13.11 -10.95 6.32
N GLY A 90 -12.35 -10.25 7.17
CA GLY A 90 -11.14 -9.50 6.81
C GLY A 90 -11.42 -8.07 6.32
N HIS A 91 -12.70 -7.67 6.22
CA HIS A 91 -13.13 -6.43 5.59
C HIS A 91 -13.78 -5.48 6.58
N ASN A 92 -14.69 -6.00 7.40
CA ASN A 92 -15.49 -5.22 8.35
C ASN A 92 -14.98 -5.46 9.76
N GLN A 93 -13.67 -5.33 9.95
CA GLN A 93 -13.04 -5.51 11.24
C GLN A 93 -12.50 -4.17 11.69
N SER A 94 -12.64 -3.87 12.99
CA SER A 94 -12.06 -2.67 13.55
C SER A 94 -10.57 -2.62 13.22
N THR A 95 -10.17 -1.51 12.62
CA THR A 95 -8.80 -1.26 12.16
C THR A 95 -7.90 -0.90 13.34
N THR A 96 -8.45 -0.42 14.45
CA THR A 96 -7.65 0.08 15.57
C THR A 96 -6.74 -0.97 16.18
N ALA A 97 -7.27 -2.16 16.53
CA ALA A 97 -6.45 -3.26 17.01
C ALA A 97 -5.30 -3.66 16.05
N LEU A 98 -5.45 -3.42 14.75
CA LEU A 98 -4.45 -3.74 13.74
C LEU A 98 -3.43 -2.60 13.55
N SER A 99 -3.82 -1.36 13.80
CA SER A 99 -3.04 -0.16 13.48
C SER A 99 -2.36 0.47 14.68
N ALA A 100 -2.94 0.37 15.87
CA ALA A 100 -2.35 0.87 17.11
C ALA A 100 -1.00 0.21 17.41
N THR A 101 -0.09 1.02 17.95
CA THR A 101 1.28 0.59 18.27
C THR A 101 1.27 -0.37 19.46
N VAL A 102 0.52 -0.04 20.51
CA VAL A 102 0.44 -0.82 21.74
C VAL A 102 -0.81 -1.67 21.72
N GLY A 103 -0.67 -2.99 21.55
CA GLY A 103 -1.81 -3.92 21.57
C GLY A 103 -2.57 -3.94 22.90
N ALA A 104 -3.83 -4.35 22.86
CA ALA A 104 -4.70 -4.43 24.05
C ALA A 104 -4.21 -5.41 25.12
N VAL A 105 -3.34 -6.37 24.76
CA VAL A 105 -2.78 -7.37 25.68
C VAL A 105 -1.27 -7.50 25.52
N ASN A 106 -0.60 -7.82 26.63
CA ASN A 106 0.82 -8.16 26.60
C ASN A 106 1.04 -9.53 25.94
N GLY A 107 2.18 -9.68 25.27
CA GLY A 107 2.60 -10.90 24.59
C GLY A 107 2.54 -10.79 23.07
N TRP A 108 2.40 -11.93 22.42
CA TRP A 108 2.44 -12.05 20.96
C TRP A 108 1.08 -11.82 20.32
N GLU A 109 1.07 -11.00 19.28
CA GLU A 109 -0.05 -10.80 18.37
C GLU A 109 0.41 -10.85 16.93
N TYR A 110 -0.45 -11.36 16.05
CA TYR A 110 -0.14 -11.44 14.63
C TYR A 110 -1.39 -11.38 13.75
N LEU A 111 -1.16 -10.91 12.54
CA LEU A 111 -2.08 -10.97 11.42
C LEU A 111 -1.30 -11.47 10.22
N ALA A 112 -1.88 -12.39 9.47
CA ALA A 112 -1.48 -12.61 8.10
C ALA A 112 -2.72 -12.59 7.21
N GLN A 113 -2.81 -11.61 6.33
CA GLN A 113 -3.93 -11.40 5.43
C GLN A 113 -3.43 -11.15 4.00
N TYR A 114 -4.10 -11.80 3.05
CA TYR A 114 -3.93 -11.62 1.62
C TYR A 114 -5.29 -11.32 1.02
N ASP A 115 -5.39 -10.21 0.31
CA ASP A 115 -6.58 -9.79 -0.42
C ASP A 115 -6.23 -9.63 -1.89
N ARG A 116 -7.05 -10.22 -2.77
CA ARG A 116 -7.03 -9.97 -4.21
C ARG A 116 -8.37 -9.40 -4.60
N GLY A 117 -8.38 -8.30 -5.34
CA GLY A 117 -9.63 -7.71 -5.76
C GLY A 117 -9.52 -6.81 -6.98
N ARG A 118 -10.68 -6.28 -7.36
CA ARG A 118 -10.84 -5.22 -8.33
C ARG A 118 -11.72 -4.13 -7.74
N GLN A 119 -11.34 -2.88 -7.96
CA GLN A 119 -12.10 -1.71 -7.58
C GLN A 119 -12.05 -0.71 -8.72
N GLN A 120 -13.22 -0.38 -9.27
CA GLN A 120 -13.38 0.60 -10.36
C GLN A 120 -12.46 0.28 -11.55
N GLY A 121 -12.48 -0.97 -12.01
CA GLY A 121 -11.64 -1.43 -13.13
C GLY A 121 -10.19 -1.77 -12.77
N ASN A 122 -9.66 -1.25 -11.66
CA ASN A 122 -8.28 -1.49 -11.25
C ASN A 122 -8.15 -2.76 -10.39
N GLU A 123 -7.33 -3.70 -10.86
CA GLU A 123 -6.96 -4.87 -10.06
C GLU A 123 -5.90 -4.50 -9.01
N TYR A 124 -6.04 -5.06 -7.81
CA TYR A 124 -5.09 -4.86 -6.73
C TYR A 124 -4.85 -6.13 -5.94
N ILE A 125 -3.68 -6.18 -5.33
CA ILE A 125 -3.30 -7.16 -4.33
C ILE A 125 -2.93 -6.38 -3.08
N ASN A 126 -3.59 -6.67 -1.97
CA ASN A 126 -3.24 -6.15 -0.66
C ASN A 126 -2.73 -7.29 0.21
N GLN A 127 -1.68 -7.03 0.97
CA GLN A 127 -1.08 -8.01 1.87
C GLN A 127 -0.68 -7.30 3.15
N ARG A 128 -1.03 -7.91 4.27
CA ARG A 128 -0.57 -7.45 5.58
C ARG A 128 -0.18 -8.65 6.41
N TYR A 129 1.11 -8.77 6.65
CA TYR A 129 1.68 -9.79 7.52
C TYR A 129 2.40 -9.07 8.65
N PHE A 130 1.92 -9.14 9.88
CA PHE A 130 2.67 -8.63 11.01
C PHE A 130 2.76 -9.65 12.14
N LEU A 131 3.86 -9.56 12.87
CA LEU A 131 4.08 -10.21 14.14
C LEU A 131 4.61 -9.15 15.10
N ARG A 132 3.87 -8.89 16.18
CA ARG A 132 4.29 -7.97 17.23
C ARG A 132 4.37 -8.66 18.58
N TYR A 133 5.29 -8.19 19.41
CA TYR A 133 5.39 -8.57 20.81
C TYR A 133 5.34 -7.32 21.67
N LEU A 134 4.42 -7.31 22.64
CA LEU A 134 4.29 -6.26 23.64
C LEU A 134 4.78 -6.77 25.00
N GLY A 135 5.89 -6.22 25.47
CA GLY A 135 6.40 -6.41 26.82
C GLY A 135 6.08 -5.22 27.74
N LYS A 136 6.52 -5.33 29.00
CA LYS A 136 6.34 -4.27 30.00
C LYS A 136 7.16 -3.01 29.72
N HIS A 137 8.40 -3.17 29.26
CA HIS A 137 9.34 -2.05 29.05
C HIS A 137 9.90 -1.98 27.62
N TRP A 138 9.47 -2.89 26.75
CA TRP A 138 9.93 -2.96 25.37
C TRP A 138 8.86 -3.59 24.50
N MET A 139 8.95 -3.31 23.21
CA MET A 139 8.12 -3.91 22.19
C MET A 139 8.92 -4.12 20.91
N MET A 140 8.43 -5.03 20.06
CA MET A 140 8.96 -5.19 18.71
C MET A 140 7.84 -5.53 17.75
N LYS A 141 8.02 -5.17 16.48
CA LYS A 141 7.09 -5.48 15.40
C LYS A 141 7.87 -5.79 14.14
N GLY A 142 7.57 -6.92 13.52
CA GLY A 142 7.90 -7.20 12.12
C GLY A 142 6.63 -7.08 11.29
N GLU A 143 6.66 -6.36 10.18
CA GLU A 143 5.53 -6.15 9.28
C GLU A 143 5.98 -6.20 7.81
N PHE A 144 5.23 -6.93 6.99
CA PHE A 144 5.20 -6.79 5.55
C PHE A 144 3.84 -6.17 5.21
N TYR A 145 3.88 -5.06 4.48
CA TYR A 145 2.70 -4.29 4.12
C TYR A 145 2.74 -4.00 2.61
N ASN A 146 1.71 -4.43 1.89
CA ASN A 146 1.49 -4.12 0.49
C ASN A 146 0.06 -3.61 0.31
N GLN A 147 -0.09 -2.40 -0.19
CA GLN A 147 -1.35 -1.76 -0.54
C GLN A 147 -1.29 -1.40 -2.03
N GLY A 148 -1.90 -2.25 -2.86
CA GLY A 148 -1.81 -2.14 -4.31
C GLY A 148 -2.44 -0.86 -4.87
N LEU A 149 -3.55 -0.40 -4.29
CA LEU A 149 -4.29 0.77 -4.76
C LEU A 149 -3.53 2.10 -4.60
N VAL A 150 -2.59 2.17 -3.66
CA VAL A 150 -1.76 3.38 -3.42
C VAL A 150 -0.28 3.15 -3.74
N ASN A 151 0.05 1.99 -4.33
CA ASN A 151 1.42 1.55 -4.62
C ASN A 151 2.37 1.72 -3.43
N LEU A 152 1.99 1.19 -2.26
CA LEU A 152 2.83 1.17 -1.06
C LEU A 152 3.15 -0.27 -0.65
N ASN A 153 4.41 -0.65 -0.81
CA ASN A 153 5.00 -1.93 -0.44
C ASN A 153 6.27 -1.73 0.40
N TYR A 154 6.29 -2.27 1.61
CA TYR A 154 7.48 -2.28 2.45
C TYR A 154 7.50 -3.48 3.41
N THR A 155 8.70 -3.82 3.86
CA THR A 155 8.95 -4.65 5.04
C THR A 155 9.58 -3.79 6.11
N GLN A 156 9.12 -3.87 7.35
CA GLN A 156 9.69 -3.17 8.49
C GLN A 156 9.90 -4.13 9.66
N VAL A 157 11.04 -4.01 10.31
CA VAL A 157 11.31 -4.62 11.62
C VAL A 157 11.73 -3.51 12.56
N ASP A 158 10.97 -3.29 13.62
CA ASP A 158 11.27 -2.28 14.62
C ASP A 158 11.30 -2.85 16.04
N THR A 159 12.18 -2.29 16.84
CA THR A 159 12.34 -2.60 18.27
C THR A 159 12.36 -1.29 19.04
N ARG A 160 11.56 -1.20 20.11
CA ARG A 160 11.38 0.04 20.86
C ARG A 160 11.41 -0.23 22.36
N LEU A 161 12.00 0.71 23.10
CA LEU A 161 11.80 0.86 24.53
C LEU A 161 10.43 1.48 24.76
N ARG A 162 9.74 1.04 25.82
CA ARG A 162 8.38 1.48 26.18
C ARG A 162 8.35 2.00 27.61
N LEU A 163 7.73 3.15 27.79
CA LEU A 163 7.43 3.77 29.08
C LEU A 163 5.92 3.93 29.21
N HIS A 164 5.33 3.19 30.14
CA HIS A 164 3.90 3.22 30.42
C HIS A 164 3.63 4.10 31.65
N PHE A 165 2.81 5.13 31.50
CA PHE A 165 2.40 6.05 32.56
C PHE A 165 0.89 6.29 32.54
N GLY A 166 0.16 5.63 33.45
CA GLY A 166 -1.29 5.73 33.53
C GLY A 166 -1.95 5.11 32.30
N GLU A 167 -2.54 5.95 31.46
CA GLU A 167 -3.23 5.59 30.21
C GLU A 167 -2.39 5.89 28.97
N VAL A 168 -1.18 6.45 29.15
CA VAL A 168 -0.29 6.86 28.06
C VAL A 168 0.92 5.93 27.98
N ASP A 169 1.26 5.55 26.77
CA ASP A 169 2.44 4.79 26.42
C ASP A 169 3.34 5.59 25.49
N PHE A 170 4.58 5.82 25.93
CA PHE A 170 5.62 6.39 25.09
C PHE A 170 6.55 5.28 24.62
N SER A 171 6.97 5.36 23.36
CA SER A 171 7.96 4.44 22.79
C SER A 171 9.02 5.16 21.98
N ILE A 172 10.24 4.66 22.03
CA ILE A 172 11.36 5.14 21.21
C ILE A 172 12.25 3.96 20.81
N GLY A 173 12.74 3.96 19.59
CA GLY A 173 13.55 2.86 19.08
C GLY A 173 14.10 3.10 17.69
N VAL A 174 14.38 1.99 17.02
CA VAL A 174 14.91 1.94 15.67
C VAL A 174 14.09 0.99 14.80
N ALA A 175 13.96 1.32 13.53
CA ALA A 175 13.26 0.53 12.52
C ALA A 175 14.19 0.27 11.34
N GLY A 176 14.39 -1.00 10.99
CA GLY A 176 14.97 -1.41 9.72
C GLY A 176 13.85 -1.60 8.71
N ARG A 177 13.96 -1.00 7.53
CA ARG A 177 12.91 -0.99 6.50
C ARG A 177 13.49 -1.39 5.16
N GLN A 178 12.74 -2.17 4.41
CA GLN A 178 13.04 -2.51 3.02
C GLN A 178 11.84 -2.09 2.16
N HIS A 179 12.10 -1.44 1.03
CA HIS A 179 11.07 -0.81 0.22
C HIS A 179 11.48 -0.72 -1.26
N LYS A 180 10.54 -0.31 -2.12
CA LYS A 180 10.78 0.01 -3.53
C LYS A 180 11.50 1.36 -3.68
N ALA A 181 11.99 1.65 -4.88
CA ALA A 181 12.51 2.96 -5.28
C ALA A 181 11.39 4.00 -5.39
N TYR A 182 10.89 4.48 -4.25
CA TYR A 182 9.93 5.58 -4.21
C TYR A 182 10.61 6.90 -4.60
N GLY A 183 9.83 7.82 -5.17
CA GLY A 183 10.31 9.12 -5.66
C GLY A 183 10.92 9.06 -7.07
N PHE A 184 11.60 7.97 -7.42
CA PHE A 184 12.22 7.82 -8.74
C PHE A 184 11.16 7.66 -9.87
N ASN A 185 11.29 8.48 -10.92
CA ASN A 185 10.47 8.44 -12.12
C ASN A 185 11.32 8.07 -13.35
N PRO A 186 11.34 6.79 -13.78
CA PRO A 186 12.24 6.34 -14.84
C PRO A 186 12.04 7.06 -16.18
N ILE A 187 10.78 7.29 -16.59
CA ILE A 187 10.52 7.94 -17.89
C ILE A 187 10.98 9.38 -17.90
N ASP A 188 10.84 10.10 -16.78
CA ASP A 188 11.30 11.49 -16.68
C ASP A 188 12.84 11.56 -16.76
N ASP A 189 13.52 10.70 -16.01
CA ASP A 189 14.98 10.55 -16.07
C ASP A 189 15.45 10.11 -17.48
N TYR A 190 14.71 9.27 -18.18
CA TYR A 190 15.00 8.88 -19.56
C TYR A 190 14.85 10.05 -20.54
N LEU A 191 13.71 10.75 -20.50
CA LEU A 191 13.37 11.85 -21.42
C LEU A 191 14.23 13.09 -21.20
N SER A 192 14.83 13.26 -20.02
CA SER A 192 15.81 14.32 -19.77
C SER A 192 17.10 14.19 -20.59
N ARG A 193 17.42 12.97 -21.04
CA ARG A 193 18.68 12.63 -21.73
C ARG A 193 18.50 12.10 -23.15
N ASN A 194 17.28 11.68 -23.49
CA ASN A 194 16.98 11.04 -24.77
C ASN A 194 15.66 11.60 -25.32
N PRO A 195 15.52 11.75 -26.64
CA PRO A 195 14.23 12.09 -27.23
C PRO A 195 13.21 10.96 -27.06
N TRP A 196 11.91 11.32 -27.05
CA TRP A 196 10.83 10.36 -26.76
C TRP A 196 10.70 9.26 -27.82
N TRP A 197 10.91 9.58 -29.10
CA TRP A 197 10.79 8.63 -30.21
C TRP A 197 11.82 7.49 -30.12
N GLU A 198 13.00 7.74 -29.55
CA GLU A 198 14.00 6.69 -29.33
C GLU A 198 13.50 5.59 -28.38
N LEU A 199 12.61 5.92 -27.44
CA LEU A 199 12.00 4.89 -26.61
C LEU A 199 11.06 4.02 -27.44
N ALA A 200 10.26 4.61 -28.31
CA ALA A 200 9.37 3.86 -29.20
C ALA A 200 10.15 2.89 -30.11
N PHE A 201 11.30 3.32 -30.63
CA PHE A 201 12.18 2.47 -31.44
C PHE A 201 12.72 1.26 -30.67
N ARG A 202 12.94 1.36 -29.35
CA ARG A 202 13.35 0.20 -28.52
C ARG A 202 12.25 -0.84 -28.35
N TYR A 203 11.01 -0.45 -28.62
CA TYR A 203 9.84 -1.31 -28.64
C TYR A 203 9.47 -1.73 -30.08
N ASP A 204 10.41 -1.61 -31.02
CA ASP A 204 10.27 -1.99 -32.43
C ASP A 204 9.17 -1.23 -33.19
N TYR A 205 8.81 -0.03 -32.73
CA TYR A 205 8.00 0.90 -33.52
C TYR A 205 8.89 1.68 -34.49
N GLU A 206 8.33 2.06 -35.64
CA GLU A 206 9.03 2.88 -36.64
C GLU A 206 8.18 4.09 -37.02
N ASP A 207 8.83 5.23 -37.22
CA ASP A 207 8.23 6.46 -37.72
C ASP A 207 8.55 6.67 -39.20
N HIS A 208 7.63 7.29 -39.92
CA HIS A 208 7.75 7.51 -41.35
C HIS A 208 7.32 8.93 -41.69
N TYR A 209 8.31 9.74 -42.11
CA TYR A 209 8.09 11.12 -42.49
C TYR A 209 7.18 11.24 -43.71
N TYR A 210 6.24 12.19 -43.66
CA TYR A 210 5.51 12.64 -44.84
C TYR A 210 5.32 14.16 -44.84
N GLY A 211 5.35 14.74 -46.05
CA GLY A 211 5.04 16.16 -46.26
C GLY A 211 3.54 16.38 -46.45
N ILE A 212 3.06 17.52 -45.97
CA ILE A 212 1.69 18.01 -46.13
C ILE A 212 1.75 19.25 -47.02
N ASP A 213 0.97 19.21 -48.10
CA ASP A 213 0.81 20.28 -49.09
C ASP A 213 -0.68 20.71 -49.02
N TYR A 214 -0.94 21.90 -48.50
CA TYR A 214 -2.31 22.36 -48.19
C TYR A 214 -3.01 22.94 -49.42
N ASP A 215 -2.28 23.55 -50.35
CA ASP A 215 -2.82 24.20 -51.54
C ASP A 215 -2.56 23.42 -52.85
N ASN A 216 -1.90 22.27 -52.72
CA ASN A 216 -1.61 21.29 -53.77
C ASN A 216 -0.75 21.90 -54.89
N ASP A 217 0.21 22.75 -54.52
CA ASP A 217 1.13 23.42 -55.44
C ASP A 217 2.46 22.67 -55.66
N ASN A 218 2.59 21.48 -55.06
CA ASN A 218 3.78 20.64 -55.04
C ASN A 218 4.94 21.16 -54.16
N GLU A 219 4.70 22.16 -53.32
CA GLU A 219 5.58 22.59 -52.22
C GLU A 219 5.10 22.00 -50.88
N VAL A 220 6.03 21.69 -49.99
CA VAL A 220 5.71 21.12 -48.67
C VAL A 220 5.49 22.27 -47.69
N ASP A 221 4.25 22.47 -47.26
CA ASP A 221 3.87 23.50 -46.27
C ASP A 221 4.13 23.07 -44.83
N ASN A 222 3.94 21.77 -44.56
CA ASN A 222 4.06 21.19 -43.23
C ASN A 222 4.52 19.73 -43.31
N PHE A 223 4.80 19.10 -42.19
CA PHE A 223 5.16 17.69 -42.14
C PHE A 223 4.67 17.04 -40.86
N ASP A 224 4.59 15.71 -40.88
CA ASP A 224 4.34 14.89 -39.71
C ASP A 224 4.93 13.49 -39.94
N TRP A 225 4.74 12.61 -38.96
CA TRP A 225 5.16 11.22 -39.01
C TRP A 225 3.98 10.30 -38.74
N TYR A 226 3.82 9.31 -39.60
CA TYR A 226 2.96 8.18 -39.28
C TYR A 226 3.81 7.07 -38.65
N TRP A 227 3.18 6.24 -37.82
CA TRP A 227 3.87 5.21 -37.05
C TRP A 227 3.39 3.81 -37.42
N THR A 228 4.33 2.87 -37.51
CA THR A 228 4.06 1.44 -37.69
C THR A 228 4.47 0.64 -36.45
N ASP A 229 3.70 -0.39 -36.15
CA ASP A 229 4.00 -1.35 -35.09
C ASP A 229 5.10 -2.35 -35.50
N PRO A 230 5.53 -3.26 -34.60
CA PRO A 230 6.53 -4.28 -34.91
C PRO A 230 6.15 -5.27 -36.02
N ASN A 231 4.87 -5.34 -36.40
CA ASN A 231 4.38 -6.16 -37.51
C ASN A 231 4.39 -5.38 -38.84
N GLY A 232 4.70 -4.10 -38.81
CA GLY A 232 4.66 -3.19 -39.95
C GLY A 232 3.27 -2.59 -40.23
N ASP A 233 2.31 -2.78 -39.33
CA ASP A 233 0.97 -2.23 -39.49
C ASP A 233 0.95 -0.76 -39.04
N LYS A 234 0.37 0.13 -39.84
CA LYS A 234 0.22 1.54 -39.47
C LYS A 234 -0.77 1.68 -38.32
N VAL A 235 -0.32 2.25 -37.21
CA VAL A 235 -1.08 2.37 -35.95
C VAL A 235 -1.40 3.81 -35.56
N ALA A 236 -0.70 4.79 -36.12
CA ALA A 236 -1.02 6.21 -35.96
C ALA A 236 -0.69 6.98 -37.23
N ASP A 237 -1.50 7.99 -37.55
CA ASP A 237 -1.33 8.85 -38.71
C ASP A 237 -0.46 10.09 -38.41
N THR A 238 -0.26 10.43 -37.14
CA THR A 238 0.53 11.58 -36.67
C THR A 238 1.34 11.24 -35.41
N ASP A 239 2.38 12.03 -35.13
CA ASP A 239 3.13 11.98 -33.87
C ASP A 239 2.22 12.23 -32.65
N GLU A 240 1.20 13.08 -32.82
CA GLU A 240 0.25 13.37 -31.74
C GLU A 240 -0.63 12.16 -31.44
N ASP A 241 -1.18 11.50 -32.46
CA ASP A 241 -2.00 10.31 -32.29
C ASP A 241 -1.20 9.18 -31.65
N PHE A 242 0.04 8.98 -32.08
CA PHE A 242 0.92 7.97 -31.49
C PHE A 242 1.16 8.25 -30.00
N ARG A 243 1.53 9.50 -29.65
CA ARG A 243 1.77 9.89 -28.25
C ARG A 243 0.53 9.78 -27.38
N ARG A 244 -0.65 10.05 -27.94
CA ARG A 244 -1.92 10.06 -27.22
C ARG A 244 -2.44 8.64 -26.93
N TYR A 245 -2.34 7.73 -27.90
CA TYR A 245 -3.04 6.44 -27.82
C TYR A 245 -2.14 5.22 -27.62
N ILE A 246 -0.84 5.32 -27.95
CA ILE A 246 0.07 4.16 -27.97
C ILE A 246 1.25 4.36 -27.03
N TYR A 247 1.86 5.54 -27.07
CA TYR A 247 3.08 5.81 -26.30
C TYR A 247 2.88 5.69 -24.78
N GLY A 248 1.66 5.90 -24.28
CA GLY A 248 1.32 5.68 -22.87
C GLY A 248 1.61 4.24 -22.41
N ASP A 249 1.30 3.24 -23.22
CA ASP A 249 1.57 1.83 -22.89
C ASP A 249 3.07 1.51 -22.89
N ILE A 250 3.80 2.09 -23.85
CA ILE A 250 5.27 2.00 -23.90
C ILE A 250 5.90 2.60 -22.63
N VAL A 251 5.45 3.79 -22.23
CA VAL A 251 5.91 4.46 -21.00
C VAL A 251 5.58 3.63 -19.76
N ASN A 252 4.38 3.06 -19.68
CA ASN A 252 3.96 2.23 -18.55
C ASN A 252 4.82 0.97 -18.41
N ASP A 253 5.10 0.27 -19.51
CA ASP A 253 5.94 -0.91 -19.51
C ASP A 253 7.41 -0.56 -19.20
N PHE A 254 7.94 0.52 -19.79
CA PHE A 254 9.30 1.00 -19.52
C PHE A 254 9.49 1.35 -18.05
N ASN A 255 8.54 2.11 -17.46
CA ASN A 255 8.59 2.48 -16.05
C ASN A 255 8.55 1.25 -15.14
N LYS A 256 7.66 0.31 -15.43
CA LYS A 256 7.53 -0.93 -14.65
C LYS A 256 8.83 -1.75 -14.72
N THR A 257 9.35 -2.00 -15.91
CA THR A 257 10.57 -2.79 -16.13
C THR A 257 11.79 -2.12 -15.50
N SER A 258 11.89 -0.79 -15.59
CA SER A 258 12.97 -0.02 -14.99
C SER A 258 12.91 -0.06 -13.46
N LEU A 259 11.73 0.10 -12.86
CA LEU A 259 11.58 0.01 -11.39
C LEU A 259 11.82 -1.42 -10.87
N ASP A 260 11.38 -2.43 -11.60
CA ASP A 260 11.58 -3.84 -11.23
C ASP A 260 13.06 -4.25 -11.31
N SER A 261 13.89 -3.57 -12.13
CA SER A 261 15.31 -3.87 -12.29
C SER A 261 16.21 -3.30 -11.18
N ILE A 262 15.78 -2.21 -10.51
CA ILE A 262 16.52 -1.57 -9.39
C ILE A 262 16.69 -2.52 -8.20
N GLY A 263 15.70 -3.38 -7.97
CA GLY A 263 15.64 -4.25 -6.80
C GLY A 263 15.19 -3.53 -5.52
N GLY A 264 15.35 -4.20 -4.38
CA GLY A 264 14.90 -3.68 -3.09
C GLY A 264 15.90 -2.72 -2.46
N LEU A 265 15.43 -1.56 -2.00
CA LEU A 265 16.19 -0.60 -1.21
C LEU A 265 15.94 -0.82 0.27
N GLY A 266 16.86 -0.39 1.13
CA GLY A 266 16.66 -0.49 2.58
C GLY A 266 17.24 0.67 3.37
N SER A 267 16.55 1.02 4.44
CA SER A 267 16.90 2.11 5.34
C SER A 267 16.82 1.71 6.81
N ILE A 268 17.65 2.32 7.64
CA ILE A 268 17.49 2.36 9.10
C ILE A 268 16.84 3.69 9.46
N SER A 269 15.92 3.69 10.41
CA SER A 269 15.20 4.89 10.81
C SER A 269 15.05 4.98 12.32
N ALA A 270 15.16 6.19 12.86
CA ALA A 270 14.74 6.45 14.24
C ALA A 270 13.21 6.41 14.28
N ILE A 271 12.62 5.82 15.32
CA ILE A 271 11.17 5.78 15.48
C ILE A 271 10.77 6.16 16.90
N ALA A 272 9.79 7.05 17.01
CA ALA A 272 9.16 7.40 18.27
C ALA A 272 7.65 7.27 18.15
N GLY A 273 6.96 6.94 19.23
CA GLY A 273 5.52 6.83 19.23
C GLY A 273 4.88 7.14 20.57
N ILE A 274 3.63 7.53 20.51
CA ILE A 274 2.75 7.76 21.65
C ILE A 274 1.44 7.01 21.40
N ASP A 275 0.89 6.45 22.47
CA ASP A 275 -0.38 5.74 22.46
C ASP A 275 -1.15 6.16 23.73
N TYR A 276 -2.42 6.52 23.60
CA TYR A 276 -3.27 6.95 24.70
C TYR A 276 -4.60 6.20 24.62
N TYR A 277 -4.92 5.45 25.66
CA TYR A 277 -6.12 4.62 25.73
C TYR A 277 -6.92 4.91 26.99
N HIS A 278 -8.16 5.38 26.81
CA HIS A 278 -9.13 5.55 27.88
C HIS A 278 -10.47 4.91 27.51
N TYR A 279 -11.04 4.18 28.47
CA TYR A 279 -12.32 3.51 28.32
C TYR A 279 -13.21 3.70 29.54
N SER A 280 -14.46 4.07 29.29
CA SER A 280 -15.57 4.08 30.23
C SER A 280 -16.85 3.60 29.53
N GLU A 281 -17.92 3.35 30.29
CA GLU A 281 -19.17 2.81 29.72
C GLU A 281 -19.82 3.74 28.68
N ASP A 282 -19.72 5.06 28.88
CA ASP A 282 -20.35 6.07 28.04
C ASP A 282 -19.38 6.79 27.10
N PHE A 283 -18.07 6.74 27.37
CA PHE A 283 -17.05 7.43 26.60
C PHE A 283 -15.79 6.59 26.44
N TRP A 284 -15.24 6.58 25.23
CA TRP A 284 -13.93 5.99 24.96
C TRP A 284 -13.15 6.86 23.98
N ILE A 285 -11.84 6.88 24.19
CA ILE A 285 -10.88 7.50 23.29
C ILE A 285 -9.64 6.63 23.23
N HIS A 286 -9.16 6.40 22.02
CA HIS A 286 -7.90 5.73 21.79
C HIS A 286 -7.18 6.42 20.64
N GLY A 287 -6.03 7.03 20.92
CA GLY A 287 -5.21 7.71 19.93
C GLY A 287 -3.79 7.16 19.92
N TRP A 288 -3.22 7.00 18.73
CA TRP A 288 -1.84 6.57 18.56
C TRP A 288 -1.16 7.41 17.49
N ALA A 289 0.15 7.64 17.65
CA ALA A 289 0.99 8.25 16.64
C ALA A 289 2.38 7.63 16.66
N ASN A 290 2.97 7.47 15.47
CA ASN A 290 4.36 7.11 15.29
C ASN A 290 4.98 8.09 14.31
N ILE A 291 6.21 8.52 14.58
CA ILE A 291 7.01 9.38 13.73
C ILE A 291 8.38 8.75 13.53
N LEU A 292 8.86 8.82 12.29
CA LEU A 292 10.21 8.48 11.90
C LEU A 292 10.85 9.73 11.29
N PRO A 293 11.57 10.53 12.08
CA PRO A 293 12.08 11.82 11.63
C PRO A 293 13.48 11.77 11.01
N TRP A 294 14.12 10.59 11.07
CA TRP A 294 15.49 10.38 10.60
C TRP A 294 15.64 9.02 9.94
N HIS A 295 16.37 8.99 8.83
CA HIS A 295 16.54 7.87 7.93
C HIS A 295 17.98 7.81 7.40
N MET A 296 18.50 6.58 7.24
CA MET A 296 19.80 6.32 6.65
C MET A 296 19.69 5.14 5.70
N HIS A 297 20.08 5.34 4.44
CA HIS A 297 20.17 4.30 3.44
C HIS A 297 21.25 3.27 3.80
N ILE A 298 20.95 1.98 3.65
CA ILE A 298 21.85 0.88 4.00
C ILE A 298 21.90 -0.27 2.98
N ILE A 299 20.90 -0.40 2.09
CA ILE A 299 20.79 -1.52 1.13
C ILE A 299 20.33 -1.00 -0.23
N GLY A 300 20.93 -1.51 -1.31
CA GLY A 300 20.59 -1.15 -2.69
C GLY A 300 21.39 0.03 -3.21
N ASP A 301 21.20 0.38 -4.48
CA ASP A 301 21.89 1.53 -5.07
C ASP A 301 21.41 2.83 -4.41
N HIS A 302 22.35 3.69 -4.05
CA HIS A 302 22.05 4.96 -3.39
C HIS A 302 21.40 5.94 -4.37
N GLU A 303 21.64 5.84 -5.69
CA GLU A 303 21.06 6.76 -6.68
C GLU A 303 19.52 6.71 -6.70
N PHE A 304 18.94 5.55 -6.40
CA PHE A 304 17.48 5.35 -6.30
C PHE A 304 16.93 5.53 -4.89
N SER A 305 17.78 5.88 -3.91
CA SER A 305 17.34 6.15 -2.54
C SER A 305 16.36 7.31 -2.50
N TYR A 306 15.32 7.17 -1.67
CA TYR A 306 14.32 8.22 -1.48
C TYR A 306 14.94 9.55 -0.97
N GLU A 307 16.09 9.47 -0.30
CA GLU A 307 16.89 10.63 0.13
C GLU A 307 17.15 11.62 -1.01
N ASN A 308 17.37 11.14 -2.24
CA ASN A 308 17.69 12.00 -3.39
C ASN A 308 16.47 12.75 -3.93
N PHE A 309 15.25 12.31 -3.57
CA PHE A 309 13.99 12.87 -4.06
C PHE A 309 13.21 13.60 -2.95
N ALA A 310 13.63 13.44 -1.69
CA ALA A 310 12.93 13.97 -0.52
C ALA A 310 12.86 15.50 -0.47
N ASP A 311 13.83 16.19 -1.06
CA ASP A 311 13.89 17.67 -1.10
C ASP A 311 13.03 18.26 -2.23
N GLU A 312 12.84 17.52 -3.32
CA GLU A 312 12.00 17.93 -4.45
C GLU A 312 10.50 17.68 -4.18
N LEU A 313 10.21 16.65 -3.39
CA LEU A 313 8.87 16.31 -2.94
C LEU A 313 8.53 17.12 -1.67
N GLU A 314 7.25 17.42 -1.41
CA GLU A 314 6.77 18.10 -0.19
C GLU A 314 6.91 17.22 1.09
N SER A 315 7.97 16.41 1.16
CA SER A 315 8.26 15.45 2.21
C SER A 315 9.48 15.82 3.04
N THR A 316 10.14 16.94 2.74
CA THR A 316 11.38 17.37 3.40
C THR A 316 11.18 17.66 4.90
N ASN A 317 12.08 17.11 5.71
CA ASN A 317 12.27 17.55 7.08
C ASN A 317 12.97 18.91 7.05
N HIS A 318 12.22 20.00 7.23
CA HIS A 318 12.76 21.37 7.21
C HIS A 318 13.88 21.66 8.23
N PHE A 319 14.15 20.73 9.16
CA PHE A 319 15.23 20.85 10.13
C PHE A 319 16.53 20.19 9.68
N ILE A 320 16.51 19.24 8.73
CA ILE A 320 17.69 18.48 8.27
C ILE A 320 17.56 18.21 6.76
N ALA A 321 18.45 18.78 5.94
CA ALA A 321 18.49 18.56 4.49
C ALA A 321 18.71 17.06 4.15
N GLY A 322 18.05 16.57 3.10
CA GLY A 322 18.09 15.15 2.71
C GLY A 322 17.35 14.20 3.67
N GLN A 323 16.61 14.73 4.64
CA GLN A 323 15.75 13.93 5.52
C GLN A 323 14.29 14.19 5.18
N TRP A 324 13.45 13.19 5.43
CA TRP A 324 12.00 13.30 5.34
C TRP A 324 11.36 12.87 6.66
N ILE A 325 10.05 13.05 6.78
CA ILE A 325 9.29 12.61 7.94
C ILE A 325 8.24 11.60 7.48
N ASP A 326 8.45 10.35 7.87
CA ASP A 326 7.44 9.31 7.75
C ASP A 326 6.63 9.23 9.05
N TYR A 327 5.31 9.10 8.96
CA TYR A 327 4.47 9.02 10.16
C TYR A 327 3.17 8.24 9.95
N THR A 328 2.64 7.76 11.07
CA THR A 328 1.31 7.15 11.16
C THR A 328 0.59 7.79 12.33
N VAL A 329 -0.65 8.22 12.16
CA VAL A 329 -1.49 8.73 13.23
C VAL A 329 -2.88 8.13 13.11
N GLY A 330 -3.50 7.83 14.23
CA GLY A 330 -4.89 7.42 14.25
C GLY A 330 -5.55 7.75 15.57
N ALA A 331 -6.87 7.87 15.52
CA ALA A 331 -7.68 8.10 16.69
C ALA A 331 -9.06 7.49 16.52
N VAL A 332 -9.61 6.97 17.60
CA VAL A 332 -11.00 6.57 17.74
C VAL A 332 -11.59 7.29 18.93
N ILE A 333 -12.73 7.92 18.74
CA ILE A 333 -13.50 8.59 19.78
C ILE A 333 -14.95 8.12 19.63
N GLY A 334 -15.57 7.73 20.73
CA GLY A 334 -16.99 7.47 20.74
C GLY A 334 -17.66 7.83 22.07
N TYR A 335 -18.94 8.16 21.97
CA TYR A 335 -19.73 8.66 23.08
C TYR A 335 -21.17 8.16 23.00
N LYS A 336 -21.74 7.73 24.11
CA LYS A 336 -23.16 7.39 24.26
C LYS A 336 -23.92 8.59 24.85
N LEU A 337 -24.79 9.19 24.03
CA LEU A 337 -25.65 10.31 24.43
C LEU A 337 -26.96 9.74 25.03
N GLY A 338 -26.89 9.35 26.31
CA GLY A 338 -27.98 8.67 27.00
C GLY A 338 -28.17 7.23 26.50
N ILE A 339 -29.38 6.68 26.65
CA ILE A 339 -29.64 5.25 26.36
C ILE A 339 -29.91 4.92 24.88
N HIS A 340 -30.19 5.94 24.06
CA HIS A 340 -30.65 5.75 22.68
C HIS A 340 -29.63 6.15 21.63
N TRP A 341 -28.78 7.15 21.90
CA TRP A 341 -27.89 7.71 20.90
C TRP A 341 -26.44 7.29 21.15
N GLY A 342 -25.72 6.97 20.08
CA GLY A 342 -24.28 6.79 20.09
C GLY A 342 -23.65 7.50 18.92
N VAL A 343 -22.51 8.15 19.13
CA VAL A 343 -21.73 8.78 18.07
C VAL A 343 -20.31 8.24 18.11
N PHE A 344 -19.69 8.08 16.95
CA PHE A 344 -18.29 7.69 16.86
C PHE A 344 -17.61 8.33 15.66
N VAL A 345 -16.30 8.54 15.80
CA VAL A 345 -15.39 8.89 14.73
C VAL A 345 -14.14 8.05 14.92
N GLU A 346 -13.70 7.39 13.86
CA GLU A 346 -12.40 6.74 13.77
C GLU A 346 -11.67 7.23 12.52
N GLY A 347 -10.38 7.45 12.66
CA GLY A 347 -9.52 7.90 11.58
C GLY A 347 -8.13 7.32 11.70
N GLU A 348 -7.53 7.01 10.57
CA GLU A 348 -6.14 6.62 10.44
C GLU A 348 -5.54 7.31 9.22
N TYR A 349 -4.29 7.75 9.36
CA TYR A 349 -3.50 8.34 8.31
C TYR A 349 -2.05 7.85 8.43
N MET A 350 -1.47 7.42 7.31
CA MET A 350 -0.08 7.03 7.17
C MET A 350 0.50 7.74 5.96
N LYS A 351 1.67 8.36 6.11
CA LYS A 351 2.49 8.90 5.02
C LYS A 351 3.88 8.30 5.10
N TYR A 352 4.21 7.37 4.20
CA TYR A 352 5.53 6.73 4.07
C TYR A 352 6.07 6.96 2.65
N TRP A 353 7.27 7.53 2.50
CA TRP A 353 7.89 7.83 1.20
C TRP A 353 6.93 8.55 0.22
N ASP A 354 6.24 9.57 0.72
CA ASP A 354 5.18 10.33 0.02
C ASP A 354 3.95 9.53 -0.45
N ARG A 355 3.81 8.27 -0.01
CA ARG A 355 2.59 7.47 -0.22
C ARG A 355 1.67 7.63 0.97
N ASN A 356 0.46 8.09 0.69
CA ASN A 356 -0.57 8.35 1.68
C ASN A 356 -1.59 7.21 1.71
N VAL A 357 -1.86 6.69 2.91
CA VAL A 357 -2.94 5.75 3.17
C VAL A 357 -3.79 6.32 4.28
N TYR A 358 -5.09 6.44 4.06
CA TYR A 358 -5.99 6.98 5.07
C TYR A 358 -7.35 6.31 5.04
N LEU A 359 -8.00 6.33 6.19
CA LEU A 359 -9.36 5.86 6.39
C LEU A 359 -10.01 6.79 7.41
N VAL A 360 -11.25 7.20 7.14
CA VAL A 360 -12.07 7.94 8.10
C VAL A 360 -13.46 7.33 8.09
N ASN A 361 -13.92 6.85 9.24
CA ASN A 361 -15.29 6.41 9.43
C ASN A 361 -15.92 7.26 10.54
N ALA A 362 -17.13 7.74 10.30
CA ALA A 362 -17.91 8.44 11.31
C ALA A 362 -19.35 7.95 11.24
N GLY A 363 -20.03 7.90 12.38
CA GLY A 363 -21.40 7.42 12.41
C GLY A 363 -22.17 7.85 13.63
N ILE A 364 -23.50 7.84 13.46
CA ILE A 364 -24.48 8.09 14.51
C ILE A 364 -25.42 6.88 14.54
N ASN A 365 -25.61 6.32 15.72
CA ASN A 365 -26.50 5.20 15.98
C ASN A 365 -27.67 5.66 16.84
N TYR A 366 -28.88 5.23 16.49
CA TYR A 366 -30.07 5.36 17.32
C TYR A 366 -30.65 3.99 17.61
N GLN A 367 -30.85 3.66 18.89
CA GLN A 367 -31.45 2.40 19.33
C GLN A 367 -32.85 2.64 19.91
N PHE A 368 -33.87 2.12 19.24
CA PHE A 368 -35.20 1.94 19.84
C PHE A 368 -35.07 0.84 20.90
N ARG A 369 -35.12 1.21 22.18
CA ARG A 369 -35.15 0.27 23.32
C ARG A 369 -36.49 0.35 24.02
#